data_AF-A0A6G2U5X1-F1
#
_entry.id   AF-A0A6G2U5X1-F1
#
_cell.length_a   1.000
_cell.length_b   1.000
_cell.length_c   1.000
_cell.angle_alpha   90.00
_cell.angle_beta   90.00
_cell.angle_gamma   90.00
#
_symmetry.space_group_name_H-M   'P 1'
#
loop_
_entity.id
_entity.type
_entity.pdbx_description
1 polymer ?
#
loop_
_entity_poly.entity_id
_entity_poly.type
_entity_poly.pdbx_seq_one_letter_code
_entity_poly.pdbx_strand_id
1 'polypeptide(L)'
;MSADTPEGSGADGDRTPARRPQQRKQVLLRLDPLIHDALARWAGEELRSTNAQIEFLLRRALTDARRLPRGAGAIPRRGRPPKEPEPPAAPGAPDDRHP
;
A
#
# COMPACT_ATOMS: atom_id res chain seq x y z
N MET A 1 -17.32 -32.01 43.15
CA MET A 1 -16.51 -30.82 43.43
C MET A 1 -15.11 -31.12 42.93
N SER A 2 -14.45 -30.43 42.01
CA SER A 2 -14.79 -29.36 41.06
C SER A 2 -13.75 -29.49 39.93
N ALA A 3 -14.14 -29.15 38.70
CA ALA A 3 -13.25 -29.12 37.56
C ALA A 3 -12.22 -28.00 37.70
N ASP A 4 -10.96 -28.27 37.37
CA ASP A 4 -9.95 -27.23 37.14
C ASP A 4 -9.73 -27.12 35.64
N THR A 5 -9.97 -25.93 35.12
CA THR A 5 -10.00 -25.60 33.69
C THR A 5 -8.64 -25.00 33.31
N PRO A 6 -8.04 -25.36 32.16
CA PRO A 6 -6.82 -24.71 31.71
C PRO A 6 -7.15 -23.30 31.18
N GLU A 7 -6.66 -22.26 31.84
CA GLU A 7 -6.73 -20.89 31.33
C GLU A 7 -5.75 -20.71 30.16
N GLY A 8 -6.25 -20.95 28.95
CA GLY A 8 -5.72 -20.32 27.75
C GLY A 8 -6.21 -18.89 27.67
N SER A 9 -5.43 -17.93 28.19
CA SER A 9 -5.71 -16.51 27.97
C SER A 9 -4.90 -16.01 26.78
N GLY A 10 -5.54 -16.08 25.61
CA GLY A 10 -5.06 -15.52 24.37
C GLY A 10 -5.02 -13.99 24.47
N ALA A 11 -3.84 -13.45 24.76
CA ALA A 11 -3.53 -12.05 24.50
C ALA A 11 -3.13 -11.89 23.02
N ASP A 12 -4.05 -12.18 22.09
CA ASP A 12 -3.88 -11.77 20.69
C ASP A 12 -4.58 -10.42 20.52
N GLY A 13 -3.87 -9.38 20.96
CA GLY A 13 -4.30 -8.01 20.83
C GLY A 13 -4.58 -7.70 19.37
N ASP A 14 -5.83 -7.26 19.14
CA ASP A 14 -6.40 -6.64 17.95
C ASP A 14 -5.34 -6.06 16.97
N ARG A 15 -4.74 -6.93 16.16
CA ARG A 15 -3.96 -6.51 15.00
C ARG A 15 -4.98 -6.14 13.95
N THR A 16 -5.33 -4.85 13.92
CA THR A 16 -6.10 -4.26 12.83
C THR A 16 -5.52 -4.78 11.51
N PRO A 17 -6.28 -5.50 10.67
CA PRO A 17 -5.70 -6.24 9.56
C PRO A 17 -5.03 -5.24 8.61
N ALA A 18 -3.72 -5.39 8.47
CA ALA A 18 -2.91 -4.56 7.58
C ALA A 18 -3.52 -4.61 6.18
N ARG A 19 -3.99 -3.45 5.71
CA ARG A 19 -4.68 -3.31 4.43
C ARG A 19 -3.79 -3.87 3.33
N ARG A 20 -4.25 -4.93 2.64
CA ARG A 20 -3.51 -5.55 1.53
C ARG A 20 -3.09 -4.46 0.53
N PRO A 21 -1.83 -4.46 0.05
CA PRO A 21 -1.36 -3.45 -0.89
C PRO A 21 -2.22 -3.51 -2.15
N GLN A 22 -3.05 -2.48 -2.35
CA GLN A 22 -3.83 -2.37 -3.57
C GLN A 22 -2.89 -2.01 -4.71
N GLN A 23 -2.90 -2.79 -5.78
CA GLN A 23 -2.11 -2.51 -6.97
C GLN A 23 -2.51 -1.14 -7.51
N ARG A 24 -1.53 -0.26 -7.73
CA ARG A 24 -1.77 1.09 -8.24
C ARG A 24 -2.17 0.99 -9.70
N LYS A 25 -3.31 1.57 -10.06
CA LYS A 25 -3.75 1.67 -11.45
C LYS A 25 -2.95 2.75 -12.17
N GLN A 26 -2.31 2.39 -13.28
CA GLN A 26 -1.68 3.35 -14.17
C GLN A 26 -2.72 3.88 -15.17
N VAL A 27 -2.80 5.20 -15.31
CA VAL A 27 -3.75 5.88 -16.20
C VAL A 27 -3.00 6.97 -16.95
N LEU A 28 -3.22 7.07 -18.26
CA LEU A 28 -2.71 8.17 -19.07
C LEU A 28 -3.62 9.39 -18.88
N LEU A 29 -3.05 10.50 -18.41
CA LEU A 29 -3.76 11.77 -18.26
C LEU A 29 -3.45 12.67 -19.45
N ARG A 30 -4.49 13.27 -20.03
CA ARG A 30 -4.35 14.37 -20.99
C ARG A 30 -4.43 15.67 -20.21
N LEU A 31 -3.34 16.42 -20.19
CA LEU A 31 -3.23 17.70 -19.51
C LEU A 31 -2.70 18.74 -20.49
N ASP A 32 -3.11 19.99 -20.29
CA ASP A 32 -2.43 21.11 -20.92
C ASP A 32 -0.95 21.13 -20.47
N PRO A 33 0.02 21.28 -21.39
CA PRO A 33 1.44 21.30 -21.05
C PRO A 33 1.80 22.35 -19.99
N LEU A 34 1.21 23.54 -20.04
CA LEU A 34 1.49 24.62 -19.09
C LEU A 34 0.98 24.27 -17.68
N ILE A 35 -0.14 23.56 -17.60
CA ILE A 35 -0.66 23.05 -16.32
C ILE A 35 0.27 21.96 -15.78
N HIS A 36 0.71 21.03 -16.63
CA HIS A 36 1.67 20.01 -16.23
C HIS A 36 2.96 20.64 -15.66
N ASP A 37 3.48 21.67 -16.31
CA ASP A 37 4.71 22.34 -15.88
C ASP A 37 4.54 23.13 -14.58
N ALA A 38 3.38 23.74 -14.37
CA ALA A 38 3.04 24.35 -13.09
C ALA A 38 2.98 23.31 -11.96
N LEU A 39 2.37 22.15 -12.21
CA LEU A 39 2.30 21.06 -11.23
C LEU A 39 3.69 20.47 -10.93
N ALA A 40 4.54 20.30 -11.95
CA ALA A 40 5.89 19.79 -11.78
C ALA A 40 6.77 20.74 -10.95
N ARG A 41 6.68 22.05 -11.19
CA ARG A 41 7.38 23.08 -10.39
C ARG A 41 6.92 23.08 -8.94
N TRP A 42 5.60 23.11 -8.70
CA TRP A 42 5.06 23.08 -7.35
C TRP A 42 5.43 21.78 -6.61
N ALA A 43 5.40 20.64 -7.29
CA ALA A 43 5.87 19.38 -6.71
C ALA A 43 7.34 19.49 -6.28
N GLY A 44 8.20 20.10 -7.11
CA GLY A 44 9.61 20.33 -6.78
C GLY A 44 9.81 21.19 -5.53
N GLU A 45 9.03 22.25 -5.36
CA GLU A 45 9.05 23.13 -4.17
C GLU A 45 8.68 22.38 -2.89
N GLU A 46 7.70 21.46 -2.96
CA GLU A 46 7.31 20.61 -1.83
C GLU A 46 8.20 19.36 -1.68
N LEU A 47 9.29 19.28 -2.45
CA LEU A 47 10.16 18.12 -2.56
C LEU A 47 9.40 16.84 -2.91
N ARG A 48 8.25 16.88 -3.60
CA ARG A 48 7.44 15.74 -4.04
C ARG A 48 7.72 15.34 -5.49
N SER A 49 7.34 14.12 -5.87
CA SER A 49 7.24 13.80 -7.31
C SER A 49 5.93 14.37 -7.86
N THR A 50 5.90 14.68 -9.17
CA THR A 50 4.68 15.17 -9.84
C THR A 50 3.49 14.24 -9.63
N ASN A 51 3.68 12.91 -9.71
CA ASN A 51 2.61 11.94 -9.45
C ASN A 51 2.10 11.99 -8.00
N ALA A 52 2.99 12.18 -7.02
CA ALA A 52 2.59 12.32 -5.63
C ALA A 52 1.81 13.63 -5.39
N GLN A 53 2.19 14.72 -6.08
CA GLN A 53 1.46 15.99 -6.03
C GLN A 53 0.06 15.86 -6.64
N ILE A 54 -0.06 15.23 -7.82
CA ILE A 54 -1.35 14.97 -8.47
C ILE A 54 -2.26 14.13 -7.55
N GLU A 55 -1.75 13.04 -6.99
CA GLU A 55 -2.52 12.18 -6.07
C GLU A 55 -3.00 12.96 -4.83
N PHE A 56 -2.14 13.81 -4.26
CA PHE A 56 -2.51 14.67 -3.13
C PHE A 56 -3.67 15.60 -3.49
N LEU A 57 -3.59 16.28 -4.64
CA LEU A 57 -4.63 17.20 -5.11
C LEU A 57 -5.95 16.49 -5.38
N LEU A 58 -5.91 15.32 -6.02
CA LEU A 58 -7.10 14.51 -6.29
C LEU A 58 -7.79 14.08 -4.99
N ARG A 59 -7.02 13.62 -4.00
CA ARG A 59 -7.56 13.24 -2.68
C ARG A 59 -8.16 14.42 -1.94
N ARG A 60 -7.48 15.57 -1.96
CA ARG A 60 -7.99 16.81 -1.38
C ARG A 60 -9.32 17.20 -2.03
N ALA A 61 -9.37 17.29 -3.35
CA ALA A 61 -10.58 17.63 -4.09
C ALA A 61 -11.74 16.64 -3.81
N LEU A 62 -11.47 15.34 -3.74
CA LEU A 62 -12.47 14.33 -3.37
C LEU A 62 -12.95 14.47 -1.92
N THR A 63 -12.06 14.85 -1.00
CA THR A 63 -12.40 15.08 0.41
C THR A 63 -13.28 16.32 0.55
N ASP A 64 -12.89 17.42 -0.08
CA ASP A 64 -13.61 18.70 -0.10
C ASP A 64 -15.01 18.51 -0.72
N ALA A 65 -15.10 17.70 -1.79
CA ALA A 65 -16.37 17.33 -2.41
C ALA A 65 -17.20 16.29 -1.62
N ARG A 66 -16.70 15.76 -0.49
CA ARG A 66 -17.29 14.66 0.29
C ARG A 66 -17.57 13.40 -0.54
N ARG A 67 -16.68 13.09 -1.48
CA ARG A 67 -16.74 11.95 -2.42
C ARG A 67 -15.60 10.95 -2.24
N LEU A 68 -14.73 11.15 -1.25
CA LEU A 68 -13.63 10.21 -0.99
C LEU A 68 -14.20 8.84 -0.57
N PRO A 69 -13.85 7.74 -1.26
CA PRO A 69 -14.30 6.40 -0.88
C PRO A 69 -13.79 6.03 0.52
N ARG A 70 -14.63 5.37 1.35
CA ARG A 70 -14.24 4.90 2.70
C ARG A 70 -13.07 3.91 2.69
N GLY A 71 -12.81 3.28 1.55
CA GLY A 71 -11.67 2.41 1.33
C GLY A 71 -10.45 3.11 0.72
N ALA A 72 -10.37 4.44 0.60
CA ALA A 72 -9.15 5.06 0.08
C ALA A 72 -8.04 5.01 1.15
N GLY A 73 -7.12 4.03 1.07
CA GLY A 73 -6.02 3.88 2.02
C GLY A 73 -5.08 5.08 2.06
N ALA A 74 -4.33 5.22 3.15
CA ALA A 74 -3.37 6.30 3.34
C ALA A 74 -2.28 6.33 2.26
N ILE A 75 -1.76 7.53 1.95
CA ILE A 75 -0.64 7.70 1.03
C ILE A 75 0.59 6.98 1.63
N PRO A 76 1.19 6.00 0.92
CA PRO A 76 2.35 5.28 1.45
C PRO A 76 3.51 6.22 1.73
N ARG A 77 4.20 6.00 2.86
CA ARG A 77 5.39 6.80 3.22
C ARG A 77 6.52 6.58 2.22
N ARG A 78 7.34 7.61 2.04
CA ARG A 78 8.54 7.54 1.18
C ARG A 78 9.53 6.50 1.70
N GLY A 79 10.20 5.82 0.77
CA GLY A 79 11.48 5.14 1.01
C GLY A 79 11.46 3.63 1.24
N ARG A 80 10.30 2.97 1.39
CA ARG A 80 10.29 1.50 1.51
C ARG A 80 9.08 0.87 0.83
N PRO A 81 9.22 0.24 -0.35
CA PRO A 81 8.21 -0.70 -0.81
C PRO A 81 8.05 -1.82 0.23
N PRO A 82 6.81 -2.24 0.56
CA PRO A 82 6.59 -3.40 1.42
C PRO A 82 7.28 -4.64 0.84
N LYS A 83 7.93 -5.46 1.67
CA LYS A 83 8.52 -6.74 1.25
C LYS A 83 7.40 -7.65 0.76
N GLU A 84 7.49 -8.15 -0.47
CA GLU A 84 6.58 -9.20 -0.96
C GLU A 84 6.78 -10.48 -0.12
N PRO A 85 5.70 -11.19 0.25
CA PRO A 85 5.84 -12.49 0.89
C PRO A 85 6.50 -13.46 -0.09
N GLU A 86 7.64 -14.01 0.33
CA GLU A 86 8.43 -15.00 -0.42
C GLU A 86 7.56 -16.24 -0.69
N PRO A 87 7.45 -16.73 -1.94
CA PRO A 87 6.69 -17.93 -2.23
C PRO A 87 7.32 -19.13 -1.49
N PRO A 88 6.51 -20.05 -0.93
CA PRO A 88 7.04 -21.21 -0.22
C PRO A 88 7.90 -22.06 -1.18
N ALA A 89 9.12 -22.35 -0.74
CA ALA A 89 10.06 -23.20 -1.46
C ALA A 89 9.39 -24.54 -1.81
N ALA A 90 9.33 -24.86 -3.10
CA ALA A 90 8.84 -26.14 -3.57
C ALA A 90 9.72 -27.27 -2.99
N PRO A 91 9.13 -28.35 -2.45
CA PRO A 91 9.89 -29.45 -1.90
C PRO A 91 10.51 -30.29 -3.02
N GLY A 92 11.84 -30.45 -2.95
CA GLY A 92 12.60 -31.61 -3.43
C GLY A 92 12.59 -31.88 -4.92
N ALA A 93 13.60 -31.37 -5.64
CA ALA A 93 14.06 -32.03 -6.87
C ALA A 93 14.78 -33.34 -6.48
N PRO A 94 14.50 -34.48 -7.14
CA PRO A 94 15.21 -35.73 -6.88
C PRO A 94 16.67 -35.64 -7.34
N ASP A 95 17.55 -36.19 -6.51
CA ASP A 95 18.99 -36.34 -6.71
C ASP A 95 19.25 -37.41 -7.78
N ASP A 96 19.37 -37.01 -9.05
CA ASP A 96 19.81 -37.89 -10.13
C ASP A 96 21.33 -38.08 -10.06
N ARG A 97 21.76 -39.00 -9.18
CA ARG A 97 23.11 -39.60 -9.24
C ARG A 97 23.25 -40.45 -10.49
N HIS A 98 24.11 -40.02 -11.42
CA HIS A 98 24.57 -40.84 -12.54
C HIS A 98 25.76 -41.73 -12.12
N PRO A 99 25.85 -43.00 -12.59
CA PRO A 99 26.98 -43.89 -12.31
C PRO A 99 28.31 -43.43 -12.94
#